data_AF-A0A517PGV3-F1
#
_entry.id   AF-A0A517PGV3-F1
#
_cell.length_a   1.000
_cell.length_b   1.000
_cell.length_c   1.000
_cell.angle_alpha   90.00
_cell.angle_beta   90.00
_cell.angle_gamma   90.00
#
_symmetry.space_group_name_H-M   'P 1'
#
loop_
_entity.id
_entity.type
_entity.pdbx_description
1 polymer ?
#
loop_
_entity_poly.entity_id
_entity_poly.type
_entity_poly.pdbx_seq_one_letter_code
_entity_poly.pdbx_strand_id
1 'polypeptide(L)'
;MAKNEVPKGEPFDLEKLQTLFEMMEKHGLTEVNLKRGEETWKLRRGPQETISMVPATHAVPQAVPQPVAAAPAAPAPAPQEAAPAADSGPAIKSPTVGTFYSSPSPDDPPFVSVGSKVSADTIVCIVEAMKVFNQIPAELNGTISEVLVKDGEAVEFGQPLFRISQG
;
A
#
# COMPACT_ATOMS: atom_id res chain seq x y z
N MET A 1 -55.99 -11.61 9.41
CA MET A 1 -54.67 -12.10 8.96
C MET A 1 -54.21 -11.21 7.82
N ALA A 2 -53.47 -10.15 8.13
CA ALA A 2 -52.95 -9.22 7.12
C ALA A 2 -51.75 -9.89 6.43
N LYS A 3 -51.85 -10.10 5.12
CA LYS A 3 -50.73 -10.56 4.30
C LYS A 3 -49.72 -9.41 4.22
N ASN A 4 -48.57 -9.60 4.84
CA ASN A 4 -47.44 -8.70 4.74
C ASN A 4 -46.78 -8.94 3.38
N GLU A 5 -47.22 -8.21 2.37
CA GLU A 5 -46.59 -8.22 1.04
C GLU A 5 -45.24 -7.49 1.15
N VAL A 6 -44.15 -8.25 0.99
CA VAL A 6 -42.80 -7.70 0.89
C VAL A 6 -42.74 -6.90 -0.41
N PRO A 7 -42.36 -5.59 -0.39
CA PRO A 7 -42.25 -4.81 -1.61
C PRO A 7 -41.14 -5.40 -2.48
N LYS A 8 -41.53 -5.87 -3.67
CA LYS A 8 -40.66 -6.35 -4.74
C LYS A 8 -39.65 -5.24 -5.04
N GLY A 9 -38.38 -5.47 -4.69
CA GLY A 9 -37.31 -4.49 -4.83
C GLY A 9 -37.30 -3.90 -6.24
N GLU A 10 -37.60 -2.61 -6.33
CA GLU A 10 -37.38 -1.85 -7.57
C GLU A 10 -35.90 -1.96 -7.95
N PRO A 11 -35.58 -2.29 -9.22
CA PRO A 11 -34.22 -2.21 -9.71
C PRO A 11 -33.73 -0.78 -9.50
N PHE A 12 -32.52 -0.65 -8.96
CA PHE A 12 -31.87 0.60 -8.61
C PHE A 12 -32.15 1.70 -9.64
N ASP A 13 -32.79 2.76 -9.16
CA ASP A 13 -33.21 3.91 -9.93
C ASP A 13 -31.99 4.60 -10.59
N LEU A 14 -32.03 4.75 -11.91
CA LEU A 14 -30.93 5.32 -12.69
C LEU A 14 -30.63 6.78 -12.28
N GLU A 15 -31.62 7.52 -11.79
CA GLU A 15 -31.44 8.91 -11.34
C GLU A 15 -30.62 8.94 -10.05
N LYS A 16 -30.83 7.97 -9.14
CA LYS A 16 -30.02 7.81 -7.92
C LYS A 16 -28.56 7.44 -8.23
N LEU A 17 -28.33 6.64 -9.27
CA LEU A 17 -26.97 6.27 -9.67
C LEU A 17 -26.20 7.47 -10.23
N GLN A 18 -26.86 8.34 -11.00
CA GLN A 18 -26.26 9.59 -11.49
C GLN A 18 -25.90 10.52 -10.32
N THR A 19 -26.82 10.69 -9.38
CA THR A 19 -26.58 11.50 -8.17
C THR A 19 -25.38 10.99 -7.38
N LEU A 20 -25.25 9.65 -7.26
CA LEU A 20 -24.12 9.03 -6.58
C LEU A 20 -22.81 9.28 -7.32
N PHE A 21 -22.82 9.21 -8.65
CA PHE A 21 -21.64 9.49 -9.48
C PHE A 21 -21.20 10.96 -9.37
N GLU A 22 -22.14 11.90 -9.39
CA GLU A 22 -21.87 13.33 -9.16
C GLU A 22 -21.30 13.59 -7.77
N MET A 23 -21.86 12.95 -6.74
CA MET A 23 -21.33 13.05 -5.38
C MET A 23 -19.92 12.46 -5.30
N MET A 24 -19.66 11.33 -5.95
CA MET A 24 -18.32 10.76 -6.03
C MET A 24 -17.35 11.68 -6.76
N GLU A 25 -17.79 12.48 -7.73
CA GLU A 25 -16.93 13.42 -8.45
C GLU A 25 -16.62 14.65 -7.58
N LYS A 26 -17.67 15.24 -7.01
CA LYS A 26 -17.59 16.41 -6.14
C LYS A 26 -16.74 16.17 -4.89
N HIS A 27 -16.77 14.95 -4.35
CA HIS A 27 -16.05 14.57 -3.15
C HIS A 27 -14.80 13.73 -3.42
N GLY A 28 -14.40 13.54 -4.68
CA GLY A 28 -13.19 12.79 -5.04
C GLY A 28 -13.21 11.31 -4.65
N LEU A 29 -14.39 10.71 -4.52
CA LEU A 29 -14.53 9.30 -4.13
C LEU A 29 -14.26 8.38 -5.33
N THR A 30 -13.42 7.38 -5.14
CA THR A 30 -13.05 6.37 -6.17
C THR A 30 -13.89 5.11 -6.07
N GLU A 31 -14.47 4.83 -4.90
CA GLU A 31 -15.25 3.63 -4.64
C GLU A 31 -16.37 3.86 -3.62
N VAL A 32 -17.54 3.26 -3.86
CA VAL A 32 -18.65 3.20 -2.91
C VAL A 32 -19.17 1.76 -2.85
N ASN A 33 -19.26 1.21 -1.63
CA ASN A 33 -19.89 -0.09 -1.37
C ASN A 33 -21.23 0.14 -0.65
N LEU A 34 -22.33 -0.30 -1.26
CA LEU A 34 -23.67 -0.20 -0.71
C LEU A 34 -24.17 -1.61 -0.34
N LYS A 35 -24.71 -1.75 0.87
CA LYS A 35 -25.31 -3.00 1.35
C LYS A 35 -26.78 -2.80 1.64
N ARG A 36 -27.65 -3.61 1.05
CA ARG A 36 -29.10 -3.63 1.32
C ARG A 36 -29.55 -5.06 1.55
N GLY A 37 -29.84 -5.41 2.81
CA GLY A 37 -30.14 -6.80 3.18
C GLY A 37 -28.96 -7.72 2.87
N GLU A 38 -29.18 -8.70 2.01
CA GLU A 38 -28.16 -9.65 1.53
C GLU A 38 -27.41 -9.16 0.28
N GLU A 39 -27.89 -8.10 -0.37
CA GLU A 39 -27.28 -7.59 -1.60
C GLU A 39 -26.17 -6.59 -1.30
N THR A 40 -25.02 -6.77 -1.95
CA THR A 40 -23.86 -5.86 -1.88
C THR A 40 -23.52 -5.36 -3.28
N TRP A 41 -23.46 -4.05 -3.43
CA TRP A 41 -23.19 -3.36 -4.69
C TRP A 41 -21.93 -2.52 -4.54
N LYS A 42 -21.04 -2.61 -5.53
CA LYS A 42 -19.76 -1.92 -5.53
C LYS A 42 -19.67 -1.04 -6.76
N LEU A 43 -19.63 0.26 -6.55
CA LEU A 43 -19.45 1.25 -7.60
C LEU A 43 -18.00 1.75 -7.55
N ARG A 44 -17.28 1.62 -8.66
CA ARG A 44 -15.88 2.07 -8.78
C ARG A 44 -15.72 2.97 -10.01
N ARG A 45 -14.84 3.96 -9.87
CA ARG A 45 -14.39 4.83 -10.96
C ARG A 45 -12.97 4.44 -11.35
N GLY A 46 -12.77 3.96 -12.58
CA GLY A 46 -11.45 3.58 -13.12
C GLY A 46 -11.49 2.31 -13.99
N PRO A 47 -10.41 2.01 -14.72
CA PRO A 47 -10.34 0.84 -15.61
C PRO A 47 -10.48 -0.47 -14.82
N GLN A 48 -11.32 -1.37 -15.32
CA GLN A 48 -11.54 -2.69 -14.75
C GLN A 48 -10.40 -3.62 -15.21
N GLU A 49 -9.37 -3.80 -14.38
CA GLU A 49 -8.30 -4.74 -14.70
C GLU A 49 -8.78 -6.19 -14.58
N THR A 50 -8.88 -6.84 -15.73
CA THR A 50 -9.13 -8.29 -15.82
C THR A 50 -7.78 -9.00 -15.78
N ILE A 51 -7.45 -9.57 -14.62
CA ILE A 51 -6.20 -10.30 -14.42
C ILE A 51 -6.31 -11.66 -15.12
N SER A 52 -5.59 -11.80 -16.24
CA SER A 52 -5.39 -13.05 -16.96
C SER A 52 -4.27 -13.86 -16.29
N MET A 53 -4.60 -15.00 -15.69
CA MET A 53 -3.62 -15.92 -15.09
C MET A 53 -2.89 -16.70 -16.19
N VAL A 54 -1.58 -16.48 -16.32
CA VAL A 54 -0.66 -17.40 -17.03
C VAL A 54 0.08 -18.28 -16.01
N PRO A 55 0.11 -19.61 -16.17
CA PRO A 55 0.82 -20.49 -15.25
C PRO A 55 2.33 -20.48 -15.50
N ALA A 56 3.12 -20.25 -14.45
CA ALA A 56 4.58 -20.32 -14.48
C ALA A 56 5.09 -21.77 -14.46
N THR A 57 5.85 -22.14 -15.48
CA THR A 57 6.58 -23.41 -15.60
C THR A 57 7.72 -23.46 -14.58
N HIS A 58 7.74 -24.51 -13.75
CA HIS A 58 8.82 -24.76 -12.79
C HIS A 58 10.01 -25.45 -13.50
N ALA A 59 11.16 -24.78 -13.56
CA ALA A 59 12.43 -25.38 -13.95
C ALA A 59 13.19 -25.82 -12.69
N VAL A 60 13.53 -27.11 -12.62
CA VAL A 60 14.31 -27.72 -11.52
C VAL A 60 15.81 -27.48 -11.74
N PRO A 61 16.57 -26.95 -10.76
CA PRO A 61 18.03 -26.89 -10.85
C PRO A 61 18.66 -28.26 -10.54
N GLN A 62 19.62 -28.67 -11.38
CA GLN A 62 20.46 -29.86 -11.18
C GLN A 62 21.37 -29.73 -9.95
N ALA A 63 21.51 -30.83 -9.21
CA ALA A 63 22.40 -30.99 -8.07
C ALA A 63 23.88 -31.03 -8.49
N VAL A 64 24.72 -30.27 -7.77
CA VAL A 64 26.19 -30.32 -7.82
C VAL A 64 26.73 -31.17 -6.66
N PRO A 65 27.82 -31.95 -6.84
CA PRO A 65 28.32 -32.85 -5.82
C PRO A 65 29.12 -32.12 -4.73
N GLN A 66 28.91 -32.55 -3.48
CA GLN A 66 29.63 -32.09 -2.29
C GLN A 66 31.05 -32.68 -2.22
N PRO A 67 32.04 -31.92 -1.69
CA PRO A 67 33.19 -32.48 -1.02
C PRO A 67 33.15 -32.24 0.49
N VAL A 68 33.28 -33.37 1.19
CA VAL A 68 33.92 -33.68 2.48
C VAL A 68 34.25 -32.57 3.51
N ALA A 69 33.86 -32.89 4.75
CA ALA A 69 34.01 -32.12 5.97
C ALA A 69 35.46 -31.90 6.43
N ALA A 70 35.71 -30.72 6.99
CA ALA A 70 36.81 -30.42 7.92
C ALA A 70 36.25 -29.64 9.13
N ALA A 71 36.93 -29.83 10.27
CA ALA A 71 36.55 -29.56 11.66
C ALA A 71 36.10 -28.11 12.02
N PRO A 72 35.45 -27.90 13.20
CA PRO A 72 34.71 -26.69 13.49
C PRO A 72 35.63 -25.52 13.88
N ALA A 73 35.57 -24.44 13.12
CA ALA A 73 36.04 -23.13 13.52
C ALA A 73 34.86 -22.33 14.11
N ALA A 74 35.15 -21.61 15.20
CA ALA A 74 34.21 -20.75 15.91
C ALA A 74 33.45 -19.78 14.97
N PRO A 75 32.18 -19.45 15.27
CA PRO A 75 31.40 -18.59 14.40
C PRO A 75 32.01 -17.18 14.34
N ALA A 76 32.41 -16.76 13.15
CA ALA A 76 32.60 -15.37 12.82
C ALA A 76 31.24 -14.65 12.90
N PRO A 77 31.17 -13.42 13.43
CA PRO A 77 29.92 -12.69 13.46
C PRO A 77 29.47 -12.41 12.02
N ALA A 78 28.22 -12.74 11.72
CA ALA A 78 27.56 -12.32 10.50
C ALA A 78 27.59 -10.77 10.40
N PRO A 79 27.65 -10.18 9.19
CA PRO A 79 27.55 -8.75 9.01
C PRO A 79 26.34 -8.21 9.78
N GLN A 80 26.63 -7.37 10.77
CA GLN A 80 25.66 -6.57 11.47
C GLN A 80 24.96 -5.70 10.41
N GLU A 81 23.73 -6.06 10.09
CA GLU A 81 22.80 -5.15 9.42
C GLU A 81 22.86 -3.85 10.21
N ALA A 82 23.28 -2.78 9.53
CA ALA A 82 23.43 -1.48 10.13
C ALA A 82 22.06 -1.09 10.69
N ALA A 83 21.91 -1.21 12.01
CA ALA A 83 20.85 -0.53 12.72
C ALA A 83 20.92 0.94 12.28
N PRO A 84 19.88 1.48 11.60
CA PRO A 84 19.91 2.87 11.21
C PRO A 84 20.10 3.67 12.49
N ALA A 85 21.11 4.54 12.48
CA ALA A 85 21.32 5.51 13.53
C ALA A 85 19.96 6.13 13.88
N ALA A 86 19.62 6.11 15.17
CA ALA A 86 18.51 6.88 15.70
C ALA A 86 18.85 8.37 15.57
N ASP A 87 18.80 8.88 14.34
CA ASP A 87 19.00 10.28 14.02
C ASP A 87 17.72 10.99 14.44
N SER A 88 17.86 11.78 15.50
CA SER A 88 16.78 12.30 16.35
C SER A 88 16.05 13.48 15.71
N GLY A 89 15.58 13.31 14.47
CA GLY A 89 14.78 14.28 13.72
C GLY A 89 13.31 13.86 13.60
N PRO A 90 12.40 14.79 13.27
CA PRO A 90 11.03 14.46 12.91
C PRO A 90 11.03 13.54 11.67
N ALA A 91 10.23 12.48 11.74
CA ALA A 91 10.17 11.45 10.71
C ALA A 91 8.72 11.06 10.43
N ILE A 92 8.42 10.78 9.16
CA ILE A 92 7.16 10.16 8.75
C ILE A 92 7.33 8.65 8.98
N LYS A 93 6.39 8.06 9.71
CA LYS A 93 6.46 6.65 10.14
C LYS A 93 5.37 5.82 9.48
N SER A 94 5.60 4.52 9.35
CA SER A 94 4.58 3.62 8.82
C SER A 94 3.44 3.44 9.83
N PRO A 95 2.17 3.67 9.45
CA PRO A 95 1.02 3.40 10.33
C PRO A 95 0.59 1.94 10.28
N THR A 96 1.19 1.12 9.41
CA THR A 96 0.82 -0.29 9.19
C THR A 96 2.04 -1.16 8.91
N VAL A 97 1.93 -2.47 9.13
CA VAL A 97 2.93 -3.44 8.67
C VAL A 97 2.66 -3.76 7.20
N GLY A 98 3.68 -3.82 6.36
CA GLY A 98 3.50 -4.12 4.94
C GLY A 98 4.77 -3.99 4.11
N THR A 99 4.61 -3.80 2.80
CA THR A 99 5.70 -3.57 1.84
C THR A 99 5.69 -2.13 1.35
N PHE A 100 6.81 -1.43 1.43
CA PHE A 100 6.93 -0.02 1.05
C PHE A 100 7.09 0.15 -0.47
N TYR A 101 6.36 1.11 -1.04
CA TYR A 101 6.52 1.55 -2.42
C TYR A 101 6.52 3.08 -2.49
N SER A 102 7.53 3.63 -3.16
CA SER A 102 7.75 5.07 -3.31
C SER A 102 6.88 5.72 -4.40
N SER A 103 6.27 4.92 -5.26
CA SER A 103 5.52 5.34 -6.46
C SER A 103 4.13 4.66 -6.51
N PRO A 104 3.13 5.26 -7.18
CA PRO A 104 1.79 4.66 -7.30
C PRO A 104 1.78 3.39 -8.15
N SER A 105 2.70 3.30 -9.13
CA SER A 105 2.95 2.13 -9.97
C SER A 105 4.45 2.03 -10.30
N PRO A 106 4.95 0.90 -10.81
CA PRO A 106 6.37 0.72 -11.13
C PRO A 106 6.92 1.69 -12.19
N ASP A 107 6.06 2.17 -13.09
CA ASP A 107 6.43 3.07 -14.19
C ASP A 107 6.19 4.56 -13.87
N ASP A 108 5.58 4.86 -12.72
CA ASP A 108 5.27 6.22 -12.28
C ASP A 108 6.45 6.83 -11.49
N PRO A 109 6.58 8.17 -11.47
CA PRO A 109 7.54 8.82 -10.59
C PRO A 109 7.17 8.63 -9.11
N PRO A 110 8.15 8.74 -8.20
CA PRO A 110 7.87 8.67 -6.77
C PRO A 110 6.99 9.84 -6.32
N PHE A 111 6.15 9.60 -5.32
CA PHE A 111 5.28 10.62 -4.73
C PHE A 111 6.08 11.83 -4.24
N VAL A 112 7.25 11.58 -3.63
CA VAL A 112 8.17 12.59 -3.14
C VAL A 112 9.62 12.18 -3.36
N SER A 113 10.53 13.15 -3.35
CA SER A 113 11.98 12.95 -3.42
C SER A 113 12.66 13.82 -2.36
N VAL A 114 13.95 13.59 -2.12
CA VAL A 114 14.74 14.48 -1.26
C VAL A 114 14.66 15.92 -1.79
N GLY A 115 14.34 16.86 -0.91
CA GLY A 115 14.06 18.27 -1.24
C GLY A 115 12.59 18.59 -1.50
N SER A 116 11.69 17.59 -1.59
CA SER A 116 10.25 17.84 -1.71
C SER A 116 9.68 18.45 -0.44
N LYS A 117 8.91 19.53 -0.58
CA LYS A 117 8.10 20.09 0.51
C LYS A 117 6.83 19.27 0.67
N VAL A 118 6.47 18.95 1.91
CA VAL A 118 5.27 18.19 2.26
C VAL A 118 4.46 18.92 3.32
N SER A 119 3.14 18.77 3.23
CA SER A 119 2.17 19.15 4.26
C SER A 119 1.54 17.90 4.85
N ALA A 120 0.82 18.02 5.97
CA ALA A 120 0.23 16.88 6.67
C ALA A 120 -0.59 15.95 5.76
N ASP A 121 -1.32 16.49 4.79
CA ASP A 121 -2.17 15.73 3.88
C ASP A 121 -1.45 15.22 2.62
N THR A 122 -0.16 15.54 2.44
CA THR A 122 0.61 15.12 1.25
C THR A 122 0.87 13.62 1.32
N ILE A 123 0.49 12.88 0.27
CA ILE A 123 0.80 11.46 0.13
C ILE A 123 2.27 11.30 -0.23
N VAL A 124 2.99 10.47 0.53
CA VAL A 124 4.45 10.33 0.39
C VAL A 124 4.90 8.94 -0.08
N CYS A 125 4.07 7.92 0.11
CA CYS A 125 4.34 6.55 -0.33
C CYS A 125 3.06 5.70 -0.25
N ILE A 126 3.18 4.45 -0.68
CA ILE A 126 2.20 3.40 -0.46
C ILE A 126 2.82 2.31 0.43
N VAL A 127 2.02 1.75 1.32
CA VAL A 127 2.35 0.50 2.02
C VAL A 127 1.33 -0.57 1.63
N GLU A 128 1.82 -1.68 1.06
CA GLU A 128 0.99 -2.83 0.72
C GLU A 128 0.86 -3.76 1.93
N ALA A 129 -0.37 -3.95 2.40
CA ALA A 129 -0.71 -4.91 3.44
C ALA A 129 -1.83 -5.81 2.94
N MET A 130 -1.59 -7.13 2.89
CA MET A 130 -2.59 -8.13 2.48
C MET A 130 -3.25 -7.81 1.11
N LYS A 131 -2.45 -7.41 0.11
CA LYS A 131 -2.90 -6.97 -1.23
C LYS A 131 -3.73 -5.68 -1.25
N VAL A 132 -3.70 -4.90 -0.17
CA VAL A 132 -4.30 -3.56 -0.10
C VAL A 132 -3.18 -2.53 -0.08
N PHE A 133 -3.21 -1.62 -1.05
CA PHE A 133 -2.24 -0.54 -1.21
C PHE A 133 -2.75 0.70 -0.50
N ASN A 134 -2.21 0.95 0.71
CA ASN A 134 -2.60 2.10 1.52
C ASN A 134 -1.70 3.29 1.22
N GLN A 135 -2.29 4.41 0.82
CA GLN A 135 -1.57 5.67 0.68
C GLN A 135 -1.22 6.23 2.07
N ILE A 136 0.04 6.62 2.27
CA ILE A 136 0.52 7.13 3.54
C ILE A 136 0.65 8.66 3.43
N PRO A 137 -0.15 9.44 4.20
CA PRO A 137 0.03 10.88 4.31
C PRO A 137 1.26 11.23 5.17
N ALA A 138 1.81 12.43 5.01
CA ALA A 138 2.97 12.86 5.77
C ALA A 138 2.67 13.14 7.26
N GLU A 139 1.44 13.53 7.59
CA GLU A 139 0.95 13.93 8.94
C GLU A 139 1.67 15.14 9.58
N LEU A 140 2.73 15.62 8.96
CA LEU A 140 3.56 16.72 9.44
C LEU A 140 4.03 17.59 8.26
N ASN A 141 4.44 18.82 8.57
CA ASN A 141 4.92 19.77 7.57
C ASN A 141 6.46 19.82 7.57
N GLY A 142 7.06 19.94 6.39
CA GLY A 142 8.51 20.12 6.27
C GLY A 142 9.05 19.80 4.89
N THR A 143 10.34 19.49 4.82
CA THR A 143 11.01 19.06 3.58
C THR A 143 11.63 17.68 3.77
N ILE A 144 11.45 16.77 2.80
CA ILE A 144 12.07 15.45 2.81
C ILE A 144 13.60 15.64 2.78
N SER A 145 14.30 15.22 3.83
CA SER A 145 15.76 15.25 3.88
C SER A 145 16.36 13.90 3.48
N GLU A 146 15.71 12.80 3.83
CA GLU A 146 16.18 11.44 3.54
C GLU A 146 15.02 10.46 3.36
N VAL A 147 15.21 9.46 2.48
CA VAL A 147 14.34 8.29 2.34
C VAL A 147 15.04 7.11 3.03
N LEU A 148 14.37 6.50 4.01
CA LEU A 148 14.99 5.54 4.94
C LEU A 148 14.74 4.08 4.57
N VAL A 149 13.82 3.84 3.64
CA VAL A 149 13.36 2.51 3.23
C VAL A 149 13.43 2.40 1.71
N LYS A 150 13.82 1.23 1.20
CA LYS A 150 13.89 0.97 -0.24
C LYS A 150 12.56 0.45 -0.78
N ASP A 151 12.34 0.68 -2.06
CA ASP A 151 11.17 0.14 -2.77
C ASP A 151 11.13 -1.38 -2.71
N GLY A 152 9.97 -1.95 -2.38
CA GLY A 152 9.77 -3.39 -2.17
C GLY A 152 10.25 -3.93 -0.82
N GLU A 153 10.74 -3.08 0.09
CA GLU A 153 11.20 -3.51 1.42
C GLU A 153 10.04 -3.64 2.41
N ALA A 154 10.13 -4.62 3.32
CA ALA A 154 9.15 -4.80 4.38
C ALA A 154 9.30 -3.72 5.46
N VAL A 155 8.17 -3.22 5.96
CA VAL A 155 8.10 -2.20 7.00
C VAL A 155 7.19 -2.60 8.14
N GLU A 156 7.55 -2.18 9.35
CA GLU A 156 6.80 -2.42 10.59
C GLU A 156 6.02 -1.18 11.05
N PHE A 157 5.05 -1.39 11.95
CA PHE A 157 4.34 -0.29 12.58
C PHE A 157 5.30 0.65 13.33
N GLY A 158 5.19 1.94 13.06
CA GLY A 158 6.03 2.98 13.68
C GLY A 158 7.45 3.06 13.11
N GLN A 159 7.80 2.23 12.13
CA GLN A 159 9.10 2.30 11.46
C GLN A 159 9.23 3.63 10.70
N PRO A 160 10.32 4.40 10.90
CA PRO A 160 10.60 5.60 10.12
C PRO A 160 10.77 5.28 8.63
N LEU A 161 10.01 5.97 7.77
CA LEU A 161 10.05 5.84 6.32
C LEU A 161 10.84 6.98 5.66
N PHE A 162 10.62 8.21 6.16
CA PHE A 162 11.26 9.42 5.66
C PHE A 162 11.73 10.30 6.82
N ARG A 163 12.87 10.95 6.66
CA ARG A 163 13.34 12.00 7.57
C ARG A 163 12.99 13.37 7.03
N ILE A 164 12.66 14.28 7.94
CA ILE A 164 12.14 15.61 7.62
C ILE A 164 13.03 16.67 8.28
N SER A 165 13.43 17.67 7.50
CA SER A 165 13.99 18.91 8.03
C SER A 165 12.86 19.91 8.27
N GLN A 166 12.77 20.48 9.48
CA GLN A 166 11.93 21.66 9.70
C GLN A 166 12.60 22.86 9.01
N GLY A 167 11.82 23.54 8.18
CA GLY A 167 12.20 24.82 7.56
C GLY A 167 11.79 26.00 8.41
#